data_AF-A0A223HXV1-F1
#
_entry.id   AF-A0A223HXV1-F1
#
_cell.length_a   1.000
_cell.length_b   1.000
_cell.length_c   1.000
_cell.angle_alpha   90.00
_cell.angle_beta   90.00
_cell.angle_gamma   90.00
#
_symmetry.space_group_name_H-M   'P 1'
#
loop_
_entity.id
_entity.type
_entity.pdbx_description
1 polymer ?
#
loop_
_entity_poly.entity_id
_entity_poly.type
_entity_poly.pdbx_seq_one_letter_code
_entity_poly.pdbx_strand_id
1 'polypeptide(L)'
;MKDGLYDMAVKIGKYFVKNRMTNVLDTVINFCESAKEVSNHEKEAKMKFFNMLYLANKNPFMLAGGNSYKIAFKKFVEGYLSIVFRFKNAECHNREFASLTPDEMLYVLGLANRYIKCNLT
;
A
#
# COMPACT_ATOMS: atom_id res chain seq x y z
N MET A 1 -18.46 -10.67 5.00
CA MET A 1 -17.62 -9.91 4.04
C MET A 1 -16.85 -8.78 4.71
N LYS A 2 -17.47 -7.97 5.60
CA LYS A 2 -16.79 -6.89 6.33
C LYS A 2 -15.70 -7.36 7.31
N ASP A 3 -15.85 -8.55 7.90
CA ASP A 3 -14.90 -9.08 8.88
C ASP A 3 -13.52 -9.37 8.26
N GLY A 4 -13.49 -9.90 7.04
CA GLY A 4 -12.23 -10.20 6.34
C GLY A 4 -11.41 -8.96 5.96
N LEU A 5 -12.08 -7.85 5.62
CA LEU A 5 -11.41 -6.57 5.34
C LEU A 5 -10.81 -5.97 6.61
N TYR A 6 -11.55 -6.04 7.73
CA TYR A 6 -11.05 -5.58 9.02
C TYR A 6 -9.84 -6.42 9.47
N ASP A 7 -9.92 -7.74 9.37
CA ASP A 7 -8.80 -8.63 9.71
C ASP A 7 -7.55 -8.33 8.88
N MET A 8 -7.72 -8.03 7.59
CA MET A 8 -6.61 -7.60 6.74
C MET A 8 -6.03 -6.26 7.19
N ALA A 9 -6.87 -5.27 7.51
CA ALA A 9 -6.41 -3.99 8.02
C ALA A 9 -5.59 -4.17 9.32
N VAL A 10 -6.05 -5.04 10.22
CA VAL A 10 -5.33 -5.39 11.45
C VAL A 10 -4.02 -6.13 11.15
N LYS A 11 -3.99 -7.07 10.19
CA LYS A 11 -2.76 -7.76 9.75
C LYS A 11 -1.72 -6.74 9.24
N ILE A 12 -2.13 -5.79 8.39
CA ILE A 12 -1.25 -4.72 7.89
C ILE A 12 -0.80 -3.84 9.05
N GLY A 13 -1.72 -3.38 9.91
CA GLY A 13 -1.39 -2.55 11.06
C GLY A 13 -0.36 -3.20 11.99
N LYS A 14 -0.55 -4.47 12.34
CA LYS A 14 0.41 -5.27 13.13
C LYS A 14 1.76 -5.40 12.43
N TYR A 15 1.78 -5.59 11.10
CA TYR A 15 3.02 -5.61 10.33
C TYR A 15 3.79 -4.29 10.45
N PHE A 16 3.10 -3.15 10.40
CA PHE A 16 3.71 -1.82 10.55
C PHE A 16 4.28 -1.60 11.96
N VAL A 17 3.48 -1.88 12.99
CA VAL A 17 3.90 -1.74 14.40
C VAL A 17 5.11 -2.62 14.68
N LYS A 18 5.06 -3.92 14.31
CA LYS A 18 6.16 -4.87 14.51
C LYS A 18 7.47 -4.41 13.86
N ASN A 19 7.38 -3.80 12.69
CA ASN A 19 8.54 -3.36 11.92
C ASN A 19 8.91 -1.89 12.15
N ARG A 20 8.24 -1.21 13.11
CA ARG A 20 8.44 0.22 13.43
C ARG A 20 8.36 1.13 12.19
N MET A 21 7.44 0.81 11.28
CA MET A 21 7.19 1.62 10.09
C MET A 21 6.10 2.63 10.41
N THR A 22 6.42 3.92 10.33
CA THR A 22 5.49 5.00 10.62
C THR A 22 5.26 5.84 9.37
N ASN A 23 4.04 6.35 9.18
CA ASN A 23 3.66 7.35 8.17
C ASN A 23 3.81 6.95 6.69
N VAL A 24 4.25 5.73 6.39
CA VAL A 24 4.34 5.21 5.01
C VAL A 24 2.95 5.02 4.39
N LEU A 25 1.95 4.64 5.19
CA LEU A 25 0.59 4.39 4.68
C LEU A 25 -0.07 5.64 4.12
N ASP A 26 0.23 6.84 4.62
CA ASP A 26 -0.35 8.07 4.08
C ASP A 26 0.04 8.25 2.60
N THR A 27 1.30 7.99 2.23
CA THR A 27 1.73 8.02 0.81
C THR A 27 1.11 6.90 -0.02
N VAL A 28 1.00 5.70 0.54
CA VAL A 28 0.37 4.56 -0.17
C VAL A 28 -1.11 4.84 -0.43
N ILE A 29 -1.83 5.40 0.53
CA ILE A 29 -3.22 5.81 0.39
C ILE A 29 -3.33 6.87 -0.70
N ASN A 30 -2.52 7.92 -0.65
CA ASN A 30 -2.53 8.97 -1.68
C ASN A 30 -2.29 8.42 -3.08
N PHE A 31 -1.36 7.47 -3.27
CA PHE A 31 -1.18 6.83 -4.58
C PHE A 31 -2.40 6.02 -5.03
N CYS A 32 -3.09 5.35 -4.10
CA CYS A 32 -4.30 4.62 -4.42
C CYS A 32 -5.45 5.58 -4.81
N GLU A 33 -5.61 6.69 -4.08
CA GLU A 33 -6.58 7.74 -4.40
C GLU A 33 -6.28 8.37 -5.76
N SER A 34 -5.03 8.83 -5.99
CA SER A 34 -4.63 9.40 -7.27
C SER A 34 -4.85 8.42 -8.43
N ALA A 35 -4.54 7.13 -8.24
CA ALA A 35 -4.76 6.12 -9.27
C ALA A 35 -6.24 5.92 -9.60
N LYS A 36 -7.13 6.05 -8.62
CA LYS A 36 -8.59 6.01 -8.84
C LYS A 36 -9.10 7.26 -9.54
N GLU A 37 -8.66 8.44 -9.12
CA GLU A 37 -9.11 9.72 -9.70
C GLU A 37 -8.81 9.82 -11.19
N VAL A 38 -7.66 9.30 -11.62
CA VAL A 38 -7.21 9.37 -13.02
C VAL A 38 -7.65 8.17 -13.88
N SER A 39 -8.53 7.31 -13.37
CA SER A 39 -8.96 6.08 -14.06
C SER A 39 -10.46 5.96 -14.19
N ASN A 40 -10.90 5.47 -15.35
CA ASN A 40 -12.31 5.29 -15.65
C ASN A 40 -12.85 3.91 -15.21
N HIS A 41 -11.94 2.96 -14.92
CA HIS A 41 -12.30 1.58 -14.58
C HIS A 41 -11.42 1.02 -13.46
N GLU A 42 -12.02 0.15 -12.64
CA GLU A 42 -11.39 -0.48 -11.48
C GLU A 42 -10.05 -1.19 -11.80
N LYS A 43 -10.02 -2.00 -12.87
CA LYS A 43 -8.83 -2.76 -13.25
C LYS A 43 -7.65 -1.84 -13.59
N GLU A 44 -7.94 -0.74 -14.27
CA GLU A 44 -6.94 0.26 -14.63
C GLU A 44 -6.44 1.00 -13.39
N ALA A 45 -7.33 1.37 -12.47
CA ALA A 45 -6.97 2.01 -11.20
C ALA A 45 -6.02 1.14 -10.37
N LYS A 46 -6.31 -0.17 -10.21
CA LYS A 46 -5.39 -1.10 -9.50
C LYS A 46 -4.03 -1.18 -10.18
N MET A 47 -4.01 -1.31 -11.51
CA MET A 47 -2.78 -1.40 -12.28
C MET A 47 -1.93 -0.12 -12.13
N LYS A 48 -2.55 1.07 -12.24
CA LYS A 48 -1.88 2.35 -12.02
C LYS A 48 -1.36 2.48 -10.60
N PHE A 49 -2.14 2.09 -9.60
CA PHE A 49 -1.72 2.08 -8.20
C PHE A 49 -0.47 1.22 -7.97
N PHE A 50 -0.46 -0.02 -8.44
CA PHE A 50 0.72 -0.89 -8.32
C PHE A 50 1.91 -0.35 -9.10
N ASN A 51 1.69 0.25 -10.27
CA ASN A 51 2.75 0.91 -11.05
C ASN A 51 3.35 2.09 -10.28
N MET A 52 2.54 2.93 -9.64
CA MET A 52 3.02 4.04 -8.81
C MET A 52 3.85 3.53 -7.62
N LEU A 53 3.39 2.49 -6.93
CA LEU A 53 4.15 1.89 -5.82
C LEU A 53 5.50 1.32 -6.29
N TYR A 54 5.51 0.61 -7.43
CA TYR A 54 6.74 0.07 -8.01
C TYR A 54 7.72 1.18 -8.39
N LEU A 55 7.24 2.22 -9.09
CA LEU A 55 8.05 3.36 -9.53
C LEU A 55 8.65 4.11 -8.34
N ALA A 56 7.84 4.44 -7.33
CA ALA A 56 8.32 5.13 -6.13
C ALA A 56 9.33 4.29 -5.32
N ASN A 57 9.17 2.97 -5.34
CA ASN A 57 10.12 2.05 -4.70
C ASN A 57 11.46 1.96 -5.47
N LYS A 58 11.43 1.96 -6.81
CA LYS A 58 12.65 1.92 -7.65
C LYS A 58 13.33 3.26 -7.79
N ASN A 59 12.60 4.35 -7.63
CA ASN A 59 13.12 5.70 -7.62
C ASN A 59 12.76 6.42 -6.30
N PRO A 60 13.52 6.17 -5.21
CA PRO A 60 13.22 6.74 -3.90
C PRO A 60 13.31 8.27 -3.82
N PHE A 61 13.81 8.95 -4.86
CA PHE A 61 13.77 10.41 -4.94
C PHE A 61 12.35 10.94 -5.13
N MET A 62 11.42 10.12 -5.63
CA MET A 62 9.99 10.44 -5.70
C MET A 62 9.32 10.48 -4.33
N LEU A 63 9.93 9.86 -3.32
CA LEU A 63 9.44 9.85 -1.95
C LEU A 63 10.05 11.01 -1.18
N ALA A 64 9.21 11.94 -0.74
CA ALA A 64 9.60 12.89 0.29
C ALA A 64 9.91 12.14 1.60
N GLY A 65 10.97 12.52 2.30
CA GLY A 65 11.36 11.95 3.58
C GLY A 65 12.80 11.44 3.65
N GLY A 66 13.24 11.11 4.87
CA GLY A 66 14.58 10.60 5.15
C GLY A 66 14.79 9.14 4.73
N ASN A 67 16.03 8.65 4.90
CA ASN A 67 16.39 7.28 4.54
C ASN A 67 15.56 6.22 5.27
N SER A 68 15.23 6.45 6.55
CA SER A 68 14.38 5.54 7.33
C SER A 68 13.00 5.35 6.70
N TYR A 69 12.38 6.44 6.23
CA TYR A 69 11.11 6.43 5.54
C TYR A 69 11.18 5.63 4.23
N LYS A 70 12.20 5.89 3.41
CA LYS A 70 12.42 5.20 2.13
C LYS A 70 12.65 3.69 2.32
N ILE A 71 13.40 3.32 3.36
CA ILE A 71 13.62 1.91 3.73
C ILE A 71 12.31 1.24 4.18
N ALA A 72 11.50 1.93 4.99
CA ALA A 72 10.20 1.43 5.43
C ALA A 72 9.23 1.24 4.25
N PHE A 73 9.17 2.22 3.34
CA PHE A 73 8.37 2.12 2.11
C PHE A 73 8.77 0.91 1.28
N LYS A 74 10.08 0.75 1.03
CA LYS A 74 10.63 -0.41 0.31
C LYS A 74 10.26 -1.73 0.98
N LYS A 75 10.40 -1.80 2.30
CA LYS A 75 10.06 -3.00 3.08
C LYS A 75 8.58 -3.37 2.94
N PHE A 76 7.69 -2.38 2.93
CA PHE A 76 6.26 -2.64 2.69
C PHE A 76 5.97 -3.09 1.25
N VAL A 77 6.50 -2.39 0.25
CA VAL A 77 6.25 -2.68 -1.18
C VAL A 77 6.84 -4.01 -1.62
N GLU A 78 8.12 -4.26 -1.32
CA GLU A 78 8.81 -5.51 -1.73
C GLU A 78 8.54 -6.66 -0.74
N GLY A 79 8.41 -6.36 0.55
CA GLY A 79 8.25 -7.38 1.59
C GLY A 79 6.82 -7.82 1.82
N TYR A 80 5.89 -6.89 2.06
CA TYR A 80 4.50 -7.24 2.41
C TYR A 80 3.60 -7.41 1.18
N LEU A 81 3.64 -6.46 0.26
CA LEU A 81 2.83 -6.51 -0.97
C LEU A 81 3.48 -7.40 -2.04
N SER A 82 4.80 -7.60 -1.94
CA SER A 82 5.59 -8.35 -2.91
C SER A 82 5.33 -7.90 -4.35
N ILE A 83 5.40 -6.58 -4.58
CA ILE A 83 5.18 -6.01 -5.90
C ILE A 83 6.37 -6.31 -6.81
N VAL A 84 6.08 -6.88 -7.98
CA VAL A 84 7.04 -7.18 -9.04
C VAL A 84 6.62 -6.55 -10.35
N PHE A 85 7.55 -6.31 -11.27
CA PHE A 85 7.24 -5.80 -12.60
C PHE A 85 7.32 -6.92 -13.65
N ARG A 86 6.22 -7.16 -14.36
CA ARG A 86 6.07 -8.21 -15.37
C ARG A 86 5.24 -7.69 -16.55
N PHE A 87 5.62 -8.06 -17.76
CA PHE A 87 4.86 -7.76 -18.99
C PHE A 87 4.34 -6.31 -19.07
N LYS A 88 5.23 -5.33 -18.77
CA LYS A 88 4.98 -3.88 -18.78
C LYS A 88 4.13 -3.32 -17.63
N ASN A 89 3.72 -4.14 -16.65
CA ASN A 89 2.95 -3.68 -15.49
C ASN A 89 3.50 -4.21 -14.18
N ALA A 90 3.23 -3.50 -13.09
CA ALA A 90 3.47 -3.96 -11.74
C ALA A 90 2.31 -4.85 -11.28
N GLU A 91 2.65 -5.96 -10.63
CA GLU A 91 1.71 -6.95 -10.09
C GLU A 91 1.97 -7.13 -8.60
N CYS A 92 0.90 -7.20 -7.81
CA CYS A 92 0.96 -7.50 -6.38
C CYS A 92 0.83 -9.01 -6.16
N HIS A 93 1.84 -9.65 -5.56
CA HIS A 93 1.82 -11.08 -5.27
C HIS A 93 1.18 -11.43 -3.92
N ASN A 94 0.92 -10.45 -3.06
CA ASN A 94 0.04 -10.64 -1.91
C ASN A 94 -1.39 -10.83 -2.41
N ARG A 95 -1.80 -12.09 -2.61
CA ARG A 95 -3.08 -12.45 -3.24
C ARG A 95 -4.29 -11.91 -2.47
N GLU A 96 -4.24 -11.92 -1.14
CA GLU A 96 -5.33 -11.38 -0.32
C GLU A 96 -5.54 -9.89 -0.62
N PHE A 97 -4.46 -9.11 -0.67
CA PHE A 97 -4.55 -7.68 -0.98
C PHE A 97 -4.87 -7.43 -2.47
N ALA A 98 -4.29 -8.21 -3.37
CA ALA A 98 -4.47 -8.05 -4.82
C ALA A 98 -5.90 -8.34 -5.29
N SER A 99 -6.64 -9.19 -4.56
CA SER A 99 -8.04 -9.49 -4.88
C SER A 99 -9.00 -8.35 -4.57
N LEU A 100 -8.60 -7.41 -3.72
CA LEU A 100 -9.45 -6.29 -3.30
C LEU A 100 -9.79 -5.35 -4.45
N THR A 101 -10.97 -4.74 -4.40
CA THR A 101 -11.27 -3.56 -5.22
C THR A 101 -10.46 -2.35 -4.75
N PRO A 102 -10.29 -1.28 -5.54
CA PRO A 102 -9.60 -0.07 -5.10
C PRO A 102 -10.27 0.59 -3.89
N ASP A 103 -11.59 0.52 -3.80
CA ASP A 103 -12.33 1.01 -2.62
C ASP A 103 -12.02 0.17 -1.37
N GLU A 104 -11.99 -1.15 -1.52
CA GLU A 104 -11.61 -2.05 -0.44
C GLU A 104 -10.15 -1.86 -0.02
N MET A 105 -9.24 -1.63 -0.97
CA MET A 105 -7.85 -1.29 -0.69
C MET A 105 -7.75 -0.02 0.14
N LEU A 106 -8.44 1.06 -0.25
CA LEU A 106 -8.49 2.31 0.52
C LEU A 106 -9.05 2.11 1.92
N TYR A 107 -10.15 1.37 2.04
CA TYR A 107 -10.74 1.05 3.33
C TYR A 107 -9.75 0.31 4.24
N VAL A 108 -9.10 -0.73 3.72
CA VAL A 108 -8.11 -1.54 4.44
C VAL A 108 -6.90 -0.72 4.84
N LEU A 109 -6.34 0.08 3.93
CA LEU A 109 -5.17 0.93 4.19
C LEU A 109 -5.49 2.03 5.20
N GLY A 110 -6.66 2.67 5.09
CA GLY A 110 -7.12 3.71 6.02
C GLY A 110 -7.32 3.17 7.44
N LEU A 111 -7.96 2.00 7.58
CA LEU A 111 -8.11 1.34 8.88
C LEU A 111 -6.77 0.88 9.45
N ALA A 112 -5.87 0.34 8.62
CA ALA A 112 -4.53 -0.03 9.05
C ALA A 112 -3.75 1.19 9.56
N ASN A 113 -3.87 2.34 8.89
CA ASN A 113 -3.27 3.60 9.31
C ASN A 113 -3.80 4.06 10.67
N ARG A 114 -5.12 3.95 10.89
CA ARG A 114 -5.74 4.23 12.19
C ARG A 114 -5.22 3.29 13.28
N TYR A 115 -5.14 1.98 12.99
CA TYR A 115 -4.62 0.98 13.93
C TYR A 115 -3.19 1.34 14.38
N ILE A 116 -2.31 1.70 13.45
CA ILE A 116 -0.93 2.07 13.74
C ILE A 116 -0.87 3.29 14.67
N LYS A 117 -1.64 4.33 14.37
CA LYS A 117 -1.70 5.56 15.17
C LYS A 117 -2.17 5.29 16.62
N CYS A 118 -3.09 4.35 16.81
CA CYS A 118 -3.55 3.93 18.14
C CYS A 118 -2.58 3.01 18.92
N ASN A 119 -1.57 2.43 18.27
CA ASN A 119 -0.66 1.44 18.88
C ASN A 119 0.81 1.89 18.92
N LEU A 120 1.11 3.09 18.43
CA LEU A 120 2.43 3.73 18.51
C LEU A 120 2.44 4.93 19.47
N THR A 121 1.34 5.14 20.19
CA THR A 121 1.23 6.03 21.36
C THR A 121 1.66 5.29 22.61
#